data_AF-A0A7C4J1T6-F1
#
_entry.id   AF-A0A7C4J1T6-F1
#
_cell.length_a   1.000
_cell.length_b   1.000
_cell.length_c   1.000
_cell.angle_alpha   90.00
_cell.angle_beta   90.00
_cell.angle_gamma   90.00
#
_symmetry.space_group_name_H-M   'P 1'
#
loop_
_entity.id
_entity.type
_entity.pdbx_description
1 polymer ?
#
loop_
_entity_poly.entity_id
_entity_poly.type
_entity_poly.pdbx_seq_one_letter_code
_entity_poly.pdbx_strand_id
1 'polypeptide(L)'
;MNIETTTCISYEHLDILKYHAQKHNMSLRTFISCLVGFAAQYEKEEIRYFKQLRYRPRKSGSWKRLHLVLHEDEYEFYMDVRKLWKMSLARIIAFCIDNVLEEFLRFLSKEEEKEDYYTDNYRYSGYGFEISREKDIFYCKFYWGPHPEIVRKATS
;
A
#
# COMPACT_ATOMS: atom_id res chain seq x y z
N MET A 1 3.04 -17.10 -2.23
CA MET A 1 1.76 -17.57 -1.66
C MET A 1 0.74 -16.43 -1.71
N ASN A 2 -0.57 -16.71 -1.75
CA ASN A 2 -1.61 -15.68 -1.68
C ASN A 2 -2.30 -15.70 -0.31
N ILE A 3 -2.53 -14.54 0.28
CA ILE A 3 -3.16 -14.37 1.58
C ILE A 3 -4.45 -13.55 1.40
N GLU A 4 -5.56 -14.09 1.87
CA GLU A 4 -6.84 -13.39 1.84
C GLU A 4 -6.99 -12.48 3.05
N THR A 5 -7.40 -11.24 2.80
CA THR A 5 -7.81 -10.29 3.84
C THR A 5 -9.15 -9.67 3.51
N THR A 6 -9.96 -9.45 4.54
CA THR A 6 -11.30 -8.89 4.38
C THR A 6 -11.36 -7.51 5.02
N THR A 7 -11.85 -6.54 4.27
CA THR A 7 -12.09 -5.18 4.75
C THR A 7 -13.48 -4.71 4.34
N CYS A 8 -13.92 -3.56 4.84
CA CYS A 8 -15.13 -2.89 4.36
C CYS A 8 -14.72 -1.64 3.59
N ILE A 9 -15.50 -1.21 2.61
CA ILE A 9 -15.29 0.01 1.82
C ILE A 9 -16.64 0.66 1.48
N SER A 10 -16.70 1.98 1.32
CA SER A 10 -17.94 2.63 0.88
C SER A 10 -18.20 2.27 -0.58
N TYR A 11 -19.46 2.34 -1.02
CA TYR A 11 -19.78 2.10 -2.44
C TYR A 11 -19.09 3.13 -3.34
N GLU A 12 -19.14 4.41 -2.96
CA GLU A 12 -18.48 5.49 -3.68
C GLU A 12 -16.96 5.26 -3.85
N HIS A 13 -16.26 4.96 -2.76
CA HIS A 13 -14.82 4.65 -2.82
C HIS A 13 -14.54 3.41 -3.68
N LEU A 14 -15.39 2.39 -3.63
CA LEU A 14 -15.23 1.20 -4.45
C LEU A 14 -15.44 1.50 -5.95
N ASP A 15 -16.40 2.34 -6.30
CA ASP A 15 -16.68 2.71 -7.67
C ASP A 15 -15.55 3.56 -8.26
N ILE A 16 -15.01 4.51 -7.48
CA ILE A 16 -13.80 5.27 -7.83
C ILE A 16 -12.64 4.33 -8.13
N LEU A 17 -12.33 3.40 -7.21
CA LEU A 17 -11.22 2.46 -7.39
C LEU A 17 -11.42 1.58 -8.62
N LYS A 18 -12.62 1.07 -8.85
CA LYS A 18 -12.91 0.22 -10.02
C LYS A 18 -12.77 0.99 -11.33
N TYR A 19 -13.29 2.21 -11.39
CA TYR A 19 -13.20 3.06 -12.56
C TYR A 19 -11.73 3.31 -12.94
N HIS A 20 -10.91 3.71 -11.98
CA HIS A 20 -9.49 3.98 -12.25
C HIS A 20 -8.68 2.70 -12.49
N ALA A 21 -8.94 1.62 -11.77
CA ALA A 21 -8.29 0.33 -12.04
C ALA A 21 -8.55 -0.12 -13.48
N GLN A 22 -9.79 -0.02 -13.95
CA GLN A 22 -10.14 -0.34 -15.34
C GLN A 22 -9.47 0.62 -16.33
N LYS A 23 -9.50 1.93 -16.06
CA LYS A 23 -8.89 2.96 -16.92
C LYS A 23 -7.40 2.72 -17.16
N HIS A 24 -6.68 2.29 -16.12
CA HIS A 24 -5.24 2.03 -16.17
C HIS A 24 -4.89 0.55 -16.45
N ASN A 25 -5.87 -0.26 -16.89
CA ASN A 25 -5.69 -1.69 -17.19
C ASN A 25 -5.06 -2.50 -16.04
N MET A 26 -5.44 -2.21 -14.80
CA MET A 26 -4.97 -2.88 -13.59
C MET A 26 -6.09 -3.70 -12.94
N SER A 27 -5.72 -4.79 -12.27
CA SER A 27 -6.64 -5.44 -11.34
C SER A 27 -6.96 -4.49 -10.17
N LEU A 28 -8.15 -4.61 -9.58
CA LEU A 28 -8.54 -3.80 -8.42
C LEU A 28 -7.52 -3.93 -7.26
N ARG A 29 -7.03 -5.14 -7.01
CA ARG A 29 -5.99 -5.40 -6.00
C ARG A 29 -4.70 -4.66 -6.35
N THR A 30 -4.20 -4.81 -7.58
CA THR A 30 -2.98 -4.11 -8.04
C THR A 30 -3.12 -2.61 -7.87
N PHE A 31 -4.22 -2.02 -8.33
CA PHE A 31 -4.46 -0.58 -8.22
C PHE A 31 -4.44 -0.11 -6.76
N ILE A 32 -5.11 -0.84 -5.85
CA ILE A 32 -5.09 -0.52 -4.41
C ILE A 32 -3.67 -0.62 -3.85
N SER A 33 -2.93 -1.68 -4.16
CA SER A 33 -1.55 -1.86 -3.69
C SER A 33 -0.62 -0.77 -4.19
N CYS A 34 -0.71 -0.38 -5.46
CA CYS A 34 0.10 0.69 -6.01
C CYS A 34 -0.24 2.04 -5.37
N LEU A 35 -1.53 2.32 -5.14
CA LEU A 35 -1.98 3.54 -4.47
C LEU A 35 -1.46 3.62 -3.02
N VAL A 36 -1.58 2.53 -2.26
CA VAL A 36 -1.07 2.47 -0.87
C VAL A 36 0.46 2.51 -0.85
N GLY A 37 1.12 1.82 -1.78
CA GLY A 37 2.57 1.83 -1.96
C GLY A 37 3.10 3.22 -2.26
N PHE A 38 2.48 3.93 -3.21
CA PHE A 38 2.78 5.33 -3.50
C PHE A 38 2.61 6.22 -2.27
N ALA A 39 1.49 6.05 -1.54
CA ALA A 39 1.26 6.82 -0.33
C ALA A 39 2.33 6.59 0.75
N ALA A 40 2.83 5.36 0.88
CA ALA A 40 3.91 5.01 1.81
C ALA A 40 5.28 5.54 1.35
N GLN A 41 5.62 5.35 0.08
CA GLN A 41 6.90 5.75 -0.51
C GLN A 41 7.10 7.27 -0.50
N TYR A 42 6.03 8.04 -0.69
CA TYR A 42 6.04 9.50 -0.66
C TYR A 42 5.56 10.06 0.68
N GLU A 43 5.60 9.24 1.74
CA GLU A 43 5.37 9.64 3.14
C GLU A 43 4.08 10.46 3.36
N LYS A 44 2.98 10.06 2.72
CA LYS A 44 1.71 10.83 2.72
C LYS A 44 1.01 10.87 4.08
N GLU A 45 1.36 10.00 5.01
CA GLU A 45 0.90 10.06 6.40
C GLU A 45 2.07 9.80 7.36
N GLU A 46 2.03 10.50 8.49
CA GLU A 46 3.05 10.42 9.53
C GLU A 46 3.02 9.10 10.31
N ILE A 47 4.20 8.67 10.76
CA ILE A 47 4.35 7.55 11.69
C ILE A 47 3.87 7.97 13.09
N ARG A 48 3.04 7.14 13.71
CA ARG A 48 2.45 7.41 15.03
C ARG A 48 2.83 6.36 16.08
N TYR A 49 3.45 6.83 17.15
CA TYR A 49 3.83 6.03 18.31
C TYR A 49 2.81 6.15 19.44
N PHE A 50 2.63 5.08 20.23
CA PHE A 50 1.77 5.05 21.42
C PHE A 50 0.32 5.50 21.20
N LYS A 51 -0.23 5.27 20.00
CA LYS A 51 -1.64 5.54 19.68
C LYS A 51 -2.39 4.24 19.35
N GLN A 52 -3.69 4.26 19.65
CA GLN A 52 -4.62 3.20 19.24
C GLN A 52 -4.85 3.23 17.73
N LEU A 53 -5.23 2.08 17.16
CA LEU A 53 -5.65 2.00 15.77
C LEU A 53 -6.90 2.87 15.53
N ARG A 54 -6.83 3.71 14.50
CA ARG A 54 -7.94 4.53 14.03
C ARG A 54 -8.76 3.76 12.99
N TYR A 55 -10.05 3.75 13.20
CA TYR A 55 -11.03 3.18 12.27
C TYR A 55 -11.77 4.31 11.56
N ARG A 56 -12.49 3.98 10.48
CA ARG A 56 -13.39 4.97 9.87
C ARG A 56 -14.53 5.33 10.84
N PRO A 57 -15.08 6.55 10.78
CA PRO A 57 -16.25 6.92 11.58
C PRO A 57 -17.41 5.96 11.32
N ARG A 58 -18.11 5.50 12.37
CA ARG A 58 -19.20 4.51 12.25
C ARG A 58 -20.44 5.01 11.50
N LYS A 59 -20.57 6.33 11.26
CA LYS A 59 -21.82 6.96 10.80
C LYS A 59 -21.89 7.28 9.30
N SER A 60 -20.84 7.03 8.51
CA SER A 60 -20.79 7.52 7.12
C SER A 60 -21.12 6.43 6.09
N GLY A 61 -22.41 6.20 5.83
CA GLY A 61 -22.88 5.62 4.57
C GLY A 61 -23.00 4.10 4.49
N SER A 62 -23.40 3.65 3.30
CA SER A 62 -23.52 2.24 2.92
C SER A 62 -22.13 1.63 2.67
N TRP A 63 -21.87 0.49 3.29
CA TRP A 63 -20.60 -0.22 3.19
C TRP A 63 -20.77 -1.54 2.45
N LYS A 64 -19.76 -1.88 1.65
CA LYS A 64 -19.63 -3.21 1.04
C LYS A 64 -18.42 -3.92 1.62
N ARG A 65 -18.55 -5.23 1.86
CA ARG A 65 -17.41 -6.10 2.17
C ARG A 65 -16.55 -6.27 0.92
N LEU A 66 -15.24 -6.08 1.08
CA LEU A 66 -14.24 -6.25 0.04
C LEU A 66 -13.25 -7.33 0.50
N HIS A 67 -13.15 -8.39 -0.28
CA HIS A 67 -12.15 -9.43 -0.11
C HIS A 67 -10.97 -9.09 -1.03
N LEU A 68 -9.80 -8.91 -0.43
CA LEU A 68 -8.54 -8.66 -1.15
C LEU A 68 -7.68 -9.91 -1.03
N VAL A 69 -7.25 -10.44 -2.17
CA VAL A 69 -6.28 -11.52 -2.25
C VAL A 69 -4.93 -10.88 -2.52
N LEU A 70 -4.07 -10.83 -1.51
CA LEU A 70 -2.76 -10.17 -1.55
C LEU A 70 -1.66 -11.20 -1.77
N HIS A 71 -0.56 -10.78 -2.37
CA HIS A 71 0.69 -11.55 -2.28
C HIS A 71 1.26 -11.44 -0.85
N GLU A 72 2.14 -12.37 -0.49
CA GLU A 72 2.74 -12.45 0.85
C GLU A 72 3.49 -11.17 1.24
N ASP A 73 4.24 -10.59 0.31
CA ASP A 73 4.99 -9.35 0.50
C ASP A 73 4.07 -8.14 0.68
N GLU A 74 3.00 -8.03 -0.12
CA GLU A 74 1.98 -7.00 0.06
C GLU A 74 1.24 -7.12 1.39
N TYR A 75 0.97 -8.35 1.82
CA TYR A 75 0.28 -8.58 3.08
C TYR A 75 1.13 -8.07 4.25
N GLU A 76 2.41 -8.41 4.29
CA GLU A 76 3.35 -7.91 5.29
C GLU A 76 3.52 -6.38 5.20
N PHE A 77 3.67 -5.83 4.00
CA PHE A 77 3.69 -4.39 3.78
C PHE A 77 2.44 -3.71 4.37
N TYR A 78 1.24 -4.24 4.13
CA TYR A 78 0.01 -3.68 4.69
C TYR A 78 -0.02 -3.78 6.22
N MET A 79 0.54 -4.85 6.81
CA MET A 79 0.66 -4.97 8.26
C MET A 79 1.55 -3.88 8.85
N ASP A 80 2.67 -3.57 8.19
CA ASP A 80 3.56 -2.48 8.59
C ASP A 80 2.89 -1.11 8.46
N VAL A 81 2.26 -0.81 7.33
CA VAL A 81 1.56 0.48 7.13
C VAL A 81 0.47 0.66 8.19
N ARG A 82 -0.29 -0.39 8.51
CA ARG A 82 -1.28 -0.36 9.61
C ARG A 82 -0.63 -0.06 10.96
N LYS A 83 0.53 -0.66 11.24
CA LYS A 83 1.29 -0.47 12.48
C LYS A 83 1.85 0.95 12.59
N LEU A 84 2.41 1.49 11.51
CA LEU A 84 3.07 2.79 11.46
C LEU A 84 2.06 3.95 11.46
N TRP A 85 1.03 3.91 10.62
CA TRP A 85 0.04 5.00 10.51
C TRP A 85 -1.07 4.92 11.57
N LYS A 86 -1.11 3.82 12.31
CA LYS A 86 -2.15 3.48 13.29
C LYS A 86 -3.54 3.58 12.69
N MET A 87 -3.75 2.88 11.57
CA MET A 87 -5.03 2.85 10.86
C MET A 87 -5.44 1.42 10.52
N SER A 88 -6.75 1.15 10.51
CA SER A 88 -7.29 -0.07 9.88
C SER A 88 -7.09 -0.05 8.36
N LEU A 89 -7.00 -1.21 7.70
CA LEU A 89 -6.88 -1.29 6.23
C LEU A 89 -7.99 -0.51 5.50
N ALA A 90 -9.22 -0.65 5.97
CA ALA A 90 -10.37 0.15 5.55
C ALA A 90 -10.10 1.67 5.57
N ARG A 91 -9.47 2.16 6.64
CA ARG A 91 -9.17 3.58 6.81
C ARG A 91 -7.98 4.01 5.95
N ILE A 92 -6.98 3.16 5.76
CA ILE A 92 -5.85 3.40 4.85
C ILE A 92 -6.36 3.62 3.44
N ILE A 93 -7.17 2.70 2.91
CA ILE A 93 -7.71 2.80 1.56
C ILE A 93 -8.53 4.09 1.38
N ALA A 94 -9.41 4.41 2.34
CA ALA A 94 -10.19 5.65 2.30
C ALA A 94 -9.28 6.90 2.33
N PHE A 95 -8.29 6.92 3.23
CA PHE A 95 -7.32 8.01 3.31
C PHE A 95 -6.59 8.22 1.97
N CYS A 96 -6.12 7.14 1.35
CA CYS A 96 -5.44 7.24 0.06
C CYS A 96 -6.36 7.74 -1.05
N ILE A 97 -7.63 7.33 -1.08
CA ILE A 97 -8.59 7.85 -2.06
C ILE A 97 -8.83 9.34 -1.84
N ASP A 98 -9.09 9.73 -0.60
CA ASP A 98 -9.50 11.10 -0.26
C ASP A 98 -8.34 12.12 -0.36
N ASN A 99 -7.09 11.69 -0.19
CA ASN A 99 -5.95 12.60 -0.04
C ASN A 99 -4.79 12.35 -1.02
N VAL A 100 -4.70 11.18 -1.64
CA VAL A 100 -3.51 10.77 -2.42
C VAL A 100 -3.85 10.46 -3.88
N LEU A 101 -5.08 10.05 -4.18
CA LEU A 101 -5.47 9.54 -5.49
C LEU A 101 -5.11 10.48 -6.64
N GLU A 102 -5.40 11.77 -6.54
CA GLU A 102 -5.15 12.71 -7.63
C GLU A 102 -3.65 12.83 -7.98
N GLU A 103 -2.79 12.86 -6.96
CA GLU A 103 -1.35 12.90 -7.16
C GLU A 103 -0.82 11.58 -7.72
N PHE A 104 -1.33 10.45 -7.21
CA PHE A 104 -1.01 9.14 -7.72
C PHE A 104 -1.41 8.98 -9.20
N LEU A 105 -2.58 9.47 -9.61
CA LEU A 105 -3.02 9.43 -11.00
C LEU A 105 -2.12 10.27 -11.92
N ARG A 106 -1.68 11.45 -11.46
CA ARG A 106 -0.69 12.25 -12.21
C ARG A 106 0.65 11.53 -12.36
N PHE A 107 1.07 10.81 -11.32
CA PHE A 107 2.26 9.98 -11.37
C PHE A 107 2.10 8.84 -12.38
N LEU A 108 1.00 8.08 -12.31
CA LEU A 108 0.71 6.98 -13.25
C LEU A 108 0.71 7.44 -14.71
N SER A 109 0.02 8.54 -15.02
CA SER A 109 -0.06 9.02 -16.41
C SER A 109 1.29 9.45 -16.97
N LYS A 110 2.19 10.01 -16.16
CA LYS A 110 3.55 10.35 -16.60
C LYS A 110 4.40 9.11 -16.85
N GLU A 111 4.25 8.10 -16.02
CA GLU A 111 4.97 6.84 -16.18
C GLU A 111 4.44 6.06 -17.41
N GLU A 112 3.15 6.14 -17.71
CA GLU A 112 2.52 5.57 -18.93
C GLU A 112 3.11 6.12 -20.24
N GLU A 113 3.70 7.32 -20.21
CA GLU A 113 4.36 7.93 -21.37
C GLU A 113 5.77 7.38 -21.63
N LYS A 114 6.33 6.57 -20.72
CA LYS A 114 7.69 6.00 -20.89
C LYS A 114 7.67 4.81 -21.85
N GLU A 115 8.69 4.71 -22.70
CA GLU A 115 8.80 3.64 -23.71
C GLU A 115 8.89 2.23 -23.11
N ASP A 116 9.36 2.11 -21.87
CA ASP A 116 9.49 0.86 -21.11
C ASP A 116 8.32 0.62 -20.13
N TYR A 117 7.20 1.34 -20.30
CA TYR A 117 6.03 1.16 -19.44
C TYR A 117 5.49 -0.27 -19.55
N TYR A 118 5.62 -1.00 -18.45
CA TYR A 118 5.00 -2.29 -18.27
C TYR A 118 4.24 -2.29 -16.94
N THR A 119 2.97 -2.70 -16.96
CA THR A 119 2.10 -2.69 -15.76
C THR A 119 2.65 -3.52 -14.59
N ASP A 120 3.54 -4.49 -14.84
CA ASP A 120 4.23 -5.22 -13.76
C ASP A 120 5.35 -4.43 -13.07
N ASN A 121 5.83 -3.30 -13.63
CA ASN A 121 6.83 -2.42 -12.98
C ASN A 121 6.28 -1.79 -11.68
N TYR A 122 4.96 -1.77 -11.51
CA TYR A 122 4.30 -1.27 -10.30
C TYR A 122 4.09 -2.35 -9.23
N ARG A 123 4.49 -3.60 -9.50
CA ARG A 123 4.54 -4.59 -8.44
C ARG A 123 5.67 -4.19 -7.50
N TYR A 124 5.28 -3.58 -6.38
CA TYR A 124 6.04 -3.74 -5.15
C TYR A 124 6.21 -5.24 -4.95
N SER A 125 7.42 -5.72 -5.23
CA SER A 125 7.77 -7.11 -5.07
C SER A 125 8.96 -7.20 -4.14
N GLY A 126 8.87 -8.13 -3.21
CA GLY A 126 9.85 -8.30 -2.16
C GLY A 126 9.46 -7.58 -0.88
N TYR A 127 9.65 -8.30 0.20
CA TYR A 127 9.54 -7.81 1.56
C TYR A 127 10.61 -8.51 2.39
N GLY A 128 11.21 -7.78 3.30
CA GLY A 128 12.14 -8.35 4.27
C GLY A 128 12.27 -7.46 5.48
N PHE A 129 12.86 -7.99 6.54
CA PHE A 129 13.27 -7.19 7.68
C PHE A 129 14.53 -7.76 8.28
N GLU A 130 15.34 -6.88 8.87
CA GLU A 130 16.46 -7.28 9.71
C GLU A 130 16.17 -6.93 11.17
N ILE A 131 16.70 -7.77 12.06
CA ILE A 131 16.66 -7.55 13.49
C ILE A 131 18.08 -7.19 13.92
N SER A 132 18.22 -6.17 14.75
CA SER A 132 19.51 -5.77 15.29
C SER A 132 19.37 -5.23 16.71
N ARG A 133 20.51 -5.02 17.36
CA ARG A 133 20.62 -4.52 18.72
C ARG A 133 21.71 -3.45 18.77
N GLU A 134 21.36 -2.28 19.30
CA GLU A 134 22.32 -1.20 19.56
C GLU A 134 22.17 -0.75 21.00
N LYS A 135 23.27 -0.77 21.77
CA LYS A 135 23.28 -0.37 23.20
C LYS A 135 22.18 -1.08 24.00
N ASP A 136 22.07 -2.40 23.81
CA ASP A 136 21.04 -3.29 24.37
C ASP A 136 19.59 -3.03 23.94
N ILE A 137 19.34 -2.03 23.10
CA ILE A 137 18.02 -1.72 22.54
C ILE A 137 17.79 -2.58 21.29
N PHE A 138 16.73 -3.37 21.32
CA PHE A 138 16.27 -4.17 20.19
C PHE A 138 15.51 -3.30 19.17
N TYR A 139 15.81 -3.45 17.88
CA TYR A 139 15.04 -2.82 16.81
C TYR A 139 14.92 -3.70 15.57
N CYS A 140 13.93 -3.40 14.74
CA CYS A 140 13.74 -3.99 13.41
C CYS A 140 13.91 -2.90 12.34
N LYS A 141 14.54 -3.22 11.21
CA LYS A 141 14.43 -2.42 9.98
C LYS A 141 13.62 -3.19 8.95
N PHE A 142 12.62 -2.54 8.38
CA PHE A 142 11.73 -3.13 7.36
C PHE A 142 12.17 -2.66 5.98
N TYR A 143 12.10 -3.56 5.00
CA TYR A 143 12.37 -3.32 3.60
C TYR A 143 11.10 -3.63 2.80
N TRP A 144 10.47 -2.58 2.28
CA TRP A 144 9.36 -2.70 1.34
C TRP A 144 9.94 -2.70 -0.08
N GLY A 145 10.38 -3.86 -0.53
CA GLY A 145 11.13 -4.06 -1.77
C GLY A 145 12.34 -4.98 -1.57
N PRO A 146 13.15 -5.19 -2.63
CA PRO A 146 14.34 -6.03 -2.56
C PRO A 146 15.33 -5.52 -1.52
N HIS A 147 15.94 -6.43 -0.75
CA HIS A 147 16.97 -6.07 0.22
C HIS A 147 18.13 -5.32 -0.48
N PRO A 148 18.67 -4.22 0.09
CA PRO A 148 19.69 -3.40 -0.57
C PRO A 148 20.92 -4.18 -1.03
N GLU A 149 21.31 -5.24 -0.32
CA GLU A 149 22.43 -6.09 -0.75
C GLU A 149 22.14 -6.89 -2.01
N ILE A 150 20.89 -7.30 -2.22
CA ILE A 150 20.47 -8.01 -3.45
C ILE A 150 20.56 -7.04 -4.63
N VAL A 151 20.06 -5.82 -4.45
CA VAL A 151 20.13 -4.76 -5.47
C VAL A 151 21.58 -4.47 -5.84
N ARG A 152 22.46 -4.28 -4.84
CA ARG A 152 23.89 -4.03 -5.06
C ARG A 152 24.57 -5.11 -5.89
N LYS A 153 24.27 -6.39 -5.62
CA LYS A 153 24.83 -7.54 -6.35
C LYS A 153 24.31 -7.67 -7.78
N ALA A 154 23.08 -7.20 -8.05
CA ALA A 154 22.51 -7.23 -9.39
C ALA A 154 23.03 -6.10 -10.29
N THR A 155 23.49 -5.00 -9.69
CA THR A 155 24.04 -3.83 -10.39
C THR A 155 25.57 -3.83 -10.53
N SER A 156 26.25 -4.81 -9.91
CA SER A 156 27.70 -5.02 -9.97
C SER A 156 28.08 -6.04 -11.04
#